data_AF-A0A154MEV0-F1
#
_entry.id   AF-A0A154MEV0-F1
#
_cell.length_a   1.000
_cell.length_b   1.000
_cell.length_c   1.000
_cell.angle_alpha   90.00
_cell.angle_beta   90.00
_cell.angle_gamma   90.00
#
_symmetry.space_group_name_H-M   'P 1'
#
loop_
_entity.id
_entity.type
_entity.pdbx_description
1 polymer ?
#
loop_
_entity_poly.entity_id
_entity_poly.type
_entity_poly.pdbx_seq_one_letter_code
_entity_poly.pdbx_strand_id
1 'polypeptide(L)' 'MAVDDVAGYPSTLTYPGIAVVRQCAERVVGEVWLPVGEEEPTFADDEALIAALRTAWSWSQTAA' A
#
# COMPACT_ATOMS: atom_id res chain seq x y z
N MET A 1 15.73 2.91 0.57
CA MET A 1 16.32 2.48 -0.72
C MET A 1 16.90 3.72 -1.40
N ALA A 2 18.20 3.73 -1.72
CA ALA A 2 18.80 4.86 -2.44
C ALA A 2 18.51 4.71 -3.94
N VAL A 3 17.97 5.75 -4.54
CA VAL A 3 17.80 5.85 -5.99
C VAL A 3 18.52 7.09 -6.48
N ASP A 4 19.05 7.03 -7.69
CA ASP A 4 19.60 8.22 -8.33
C ASP A 4 18.44 9.07 -8.84
N ASP A 5 18.42 10.35 -8.47
CA ASP A 5 17.52 11.33 -9.09
C ASP A 5 18.02 11.69 -10.51
N VAL A 6 17.23 12.43 -11.29
CA VAL A 6 17.55 12.86 -12.67
C VAL A 6 18.94 13.49 -12.83
N ALA A 7 19.48 14.08 -11.77
CA ALA A 7 20.82 14.68 -11.74
C ALA A 7 21.94 13.75 -11.21
N GLY A 8 21.65 12.48 -10.91
CA GLY A 8 22.63 11.49 -10.42
C GLY A 8 22.99 11.63 -8.94
N TYR A 9 22.18 12.33 -8.15
CA TYR A 9 22.38 12.44 -6.70
C TYR A 9 21.61 11.35 -5.96
N PRO A 10 22.21 10.75 -4.91
CA PRO A 10 21.54 9.76 -4.10
C PRO A 10 20.35 10.41 -3.40
N SER A 11 19.16 9.96 -3.76
CA SER A 11 17.89 10.36 -3.18
C SER A 11 17.30 9.20 -2.42
N THR A 12 16.83 9.48 -1.20
CA THR A 12 16.11 8.51 -0.39
C THR A 12 14.65 8.55 -0.80
N LEU A 13 14.15 7.48 -1.41
CA LEU A 13 12.71 7.30 -1.59
C LEU A 13 12.08 6.97 -0.24
N THR A 14 11.22 7.87 0.22
CA THR A 14 10.32 7.62 1.35
C THR A 14 9.00 7.13 0.80
N TYR A 15 8.57 5.95 1.24
CA TYR A 15 7.28 5.38 0.89
C TYR A 15 6.33 5.60 2.08
N PRO A 16 5.56 6.69 2.11
CA PRO A 16 4.80 7.09 3.30
C PRO A 16 3.72 6.06 3.68
N GLY A 17 3.34 5.19 2.74
CA GLY A 17 2.37 4.16 2.95
C GLY A 17 1.93 3.48 1.67
N ILE A 18 0.91 2.64 1.80
CA ILE A 18 0.33 1.81 0.77
C ILE A 18 -1.16 2.13 0.67
N ALA A 19 -1.64 2.44 -0.53
CA ALA A 19 -3.07 2.51 -0.83
C ALA A 19 -3.57 1.17 -1.34
N VAL A 20 -4.55 0.57 -0.66
CA VAL A 20 -5.29 -0.61 -1.12
C VAL A 20 -6.59 -0.14 -1.76
N VAL A 21 -6.66 -0.21 -3.09
CA VAL A 21 -7.79 0.31 -3.87
C VAL A 21 -8.68 -0.84 -4.34
N ARG A 22 -9.97 -0.73 -4.07
CA ARG A 22 -11.01 -1.62 -4.63
C ARG A 22 -11.51 -1.04 -5.93
N GLN A 23 -11.34 -1.79 -7.02
CA GLN A 23 -11.88 -1.43 -8.33
C GLN A 23 -12.96 -2.44 -8.75
N CYS A 24 -14.04 -1.93 -9.34
CA CYS A 24 -15.07 -2.72 -9.98
C CYS A 24 -15.28 -2.15 -11.39
N ALA A 25 -15.02 -2.97 -12.41
CA ALA A 25 -14.83 -2.51 -13.78
C ALA A 25 -13.82 -1.34 -13.83
N GLU A 26 -14.19 -0.19 -14.40
CA GLU A 26 -13.32 0.99 -14.52
C GLU A 26 -13.51 2.01 -13.39
N ARG A 27 -14.22 1.63 -12.32
CA ARG A 27 -14.53 2.54 -11.21
C ARG A 27 -13.87 2.10 -9.90
N VAL A 28 -13.22 3.05 -9.23
CA VAL A 28 -12.81 2.91 -7.83
C VAL A 28 -14.06 2.94 -6.95
N VAL A 29 -14.29 1.86 -6.22
CA VAL A 29 -15.46 1.65 -5.35
C VAL A 29 -15.10 1.61 -3.87
N GLY A 30 -13.81 1.71 -3.54
CA GLY A 30 -13.31 1.80 -2.17
C GLY A 30 -11.81 1.98 -2.14
N GLU A 31 -11.30 2.57 -1.06
CA GLU A 31 -9.88 2.78 -0.83
C GLU A 31 -9.58 2.68 0.66
N VAL A 32 -8.45 2.08 1.00
CA VAL A 32 -7.90 2.04 2.36
C VAL A 32 -6.45 2.49 2.28
N TRP A 33 -6.09 3.48 3.10
CA TRP A 33 -4.71 3.92 3.25
C TRP A 33 -4.05 3.24 4.45
N LEU A 34 -2.86 2.68 4.24
CA LEU A 34 -2.03 2.07 5.25
C LEU A 34 -0.74 2.87 5.39
N PRO A 35 -0.52 3.60 6.50
CA PRO A 35 0.76 4.26 6.71
C PRO A 35 1.85 3.19 6.91
N VAL A 36 2.97 3.35 6.21
CA VAL A 36 4.19 2.54 6.44
C VAL A 36 5.34 3.43 6.94
N GLY A 37 5.08 4.73 7.10
CA GLY A 37 5.92 5.65 7.85
C GLY A 37 7.20 6.09 7.13
N GLU A 38 7.90 7.03 7.75
CA GLU A 38 9.22 7.54 7.33
C GLU A 38 10.38 6.73 7.92
N GLU A 39 10.07 5.78 8.82
CA GLU A 39 11.00 4.88 9.53
C GLU A 39 11.01 3.47 8.93
N GLU A 40 11.89 2.59 9.42
CA GLU A 40 11.98 1.20 8.98
C GLU A 40 10.64 0.46 9.23
N PRO A 41 10.06 -0.23 8.23
CA PRO A 41 8.80 -0.96 8.39
C PRO A 41 8.83 -1.92 9.56
N THR A 42 7.76 -1.93 10.36
CA THR A 42 7.65 -2.79 11.53
C THR A 42 6.76 -4.01 11.27
N PHE A 43 6.87 -5.01 12.14
CA PHE A 43 5.97 -6.17 12.12
C PHE A 43 4.48 -5.78 12.28
N ALA A 44 4.20 -4.69 12.99
CA ALA A 44 2.83 -4.21 13.15
C ALA A 44 2.28 -3.65 11.81
N ASP A 45 3.15 -3.02 11.01
CA ASP A 45 2.79 -2.53 9.68
C ASP A 45 2.52 -3.70 8.72
N ASP A 46 3.33 -4.76 8.81
CA ASP A 46 3.11 -6.00 8.06
C ASP A 46 1.77 -6.66 8.40
N GLU A 47 1.44 -6.81 9.69
CA GLU A 47 0.16 -7.38 10.13
C GLU A 47 -1.03 -6.51 9.70
N ALA A 48 -0.90 -5.18 9.74
CA ALA A 48 -1.92 -4.26 9.25
C ALA A 48 -2.14 -4.42 7.73
N LEU A 49 -1.07 -4.55 6.96
CA LEU A 49 -1.13 -4.82 5.53
C LEU A 49 -1.78 -6.17 5.23
N ILE A 50 -1.39 -7.24 5.92
CA ILE A 50 -1.97 -8.57 5.76
C ILE A 50 -3.47 -8.55 6.06
N ALA A 51 -3.90 -7.87 7.13
CA ALA A 51 -5.30 -7.74 7.48
C ALA A 51 -6.11 -6.97 6.42
N ALA A 52 -5.56 -5.88 5.88
CA ALA A 52 -6.17 -5.10 4.82
C ALA A 52 -6.31 -5.92 3.53
N LEU A 53 -5.28 -6.67 3.13
CA LEU A 53 -5.32 -7.54 1.96
C LEU A 53 -6.32 -8.69 2.12
N ARG A 54 -6.42 -9.30 3.31
CA ARG A 54 -7.43 -10.33 3.61
C ARG A 54 -8.84 -9.78 3.50
N THR A 55 -9.07 -8.59 4.06
CA THR A 55 -10.36 -7.89 3.94
C THR A 55 -10.67 -7.60 2.48
N ALA A 56 -9.69 -7.09 1.72
CA ALA A 56 -9.87 -6.81 0.31
C ALA A 56 -10.19 -8.07 -0.51
N TRP A 57 -9.52 -9.19 -0.22
CA TRP A 57 -9.79 -10.49 -0.86
C TRP A 57 -11.20 -11.00 -0.58
N SER A 58 -11.74 -10.77 0.61
CA SER A 58 -13.12 -11.17 0.95
C SER A 58 -14.16 -10.47 0.06
N TRP A 59 -13.85 -9.27 -0.44
CA TRP A 59 -14.75 -8.53 -1.34
C TRP A 59 -14.95 -9.20 -2.70
N SER A 60 -14.01 -10.06 -3.12
CA SER A 60 -14.15 -10.87 -4.33
C SER A 60 -14.97 -12.14 -4.10
N GLN A 61 -15.16 -12.55 -2.83
CA GLN A 61 -15.98 -13.71 -2.46
C GLN A 61 -17.45 -13.34 -2.25
N THR A 62 -17.77 -12.08 -1.92
CA THR A 62 -19.14 -11.54 -1.91
C THR A 62 -19.64 -11.22 -3.33
N ALA A 63 -19.34 -12.10 -4.27
CA ALA A 63 -19.90 -12.14 -5.62
C ALA A 63 -20.34 -13.59 -5.89
N ALA A 64 -21.28 -14.07 -5.08
CA ALA A 64 -21.98 -15.35 -5.25
C ALA A 64 -23.46 -15.16 -4.90
#